data_AF-U7DB18-F1
#
_entry.id   AF-U7DB18-F1
#
_cell.length_a   1.000
_cell.length_b   1.000
_cell.length_c   1.000
_cell.angle_alpha   90.00
_cell.angle_beta   90.00
_cell.angle_gamma   90.00
#
_symmetry.space_group_name_H-M   'P 1'
#
loop_
_entity.id
_entity.type
_entity.pdbx_description
1 polymer ?
#
loop_
_entity_poly.entity_id
_entity_poly.type
_entity_poly.pdbx_seq_one_letter_code
_entity_poly.pdbx_strand_id
1 'polypeptide(L)'
;MTKNSLRESTSSRIPGKMTHKRWESCGFISLLIFTCISLFYQYGTREYSVLPLRDENHVYIQVDQNSEESPGNSVVKNLQVEDSLTSYSFRLGDKLPYPYAGIGINFYDTTAVSPDGLDLSSYDYVELEIAASVDMLILGFTSYVEGFTHMDSSMSWRVYESLLGVSDTFTTYTIDLRSFTTPSWWYNLNAVTKDRFPDKSHGNILSFIIENNHYEEFSQEFSKVKIRRITFVRDTLLTVILHISALLLICGAWVGRLFFRPSSTTPVIIPYQELEISSYEDEDLQKVETFIANNYTNQDLLVRDVSSSTGVTQAKIQTVLRKKFDMTFRQYLNKIRIHEAKRLLRETDRQVTDIAFRVGYRNVSHFNRIFKEKEGVSPNKYRKQQ
;
A
#
# COMPACT_ATOMS: atom_id res chain seq x y z
N MET A 1 11.91 -48.52 48.86
CA MET A 1 10.85 -47.90 48.03
C MET A 1 11.37 -46.59 47.49
N THR A 2 11.12 -46.34 46.21
CA THR A 2 11.99 -45.60 45.28
C THR A 2 11.45 -44.20 44.95
N LYS A 3 12.40 -43.29 44.68
CA LYS A 3 12.34 -42.14 43.74
C LYS A 3 11.64 -40.83 44.15
N ASN A 4 12.49 -39.81 44.36
CA ASN A 4 12.59 -38.55 43.60
C ASN A 4 11.46 -38.25 42.59
N SER A 5 10.80 -37.10 42.75
CA SER A 5 10.23 -36.33 41.64
C SER A 5 10.74 -34.88 41.67
N LEU A 6 11.68 -34.61 40.77
CA LEU A 6 12.00 -33.28 40.24
C LEU A 6 11.03 -32.93 39.10
N ARG A 7 10.94 -31.62 38.82
CA ARG A 7 10.26 -30.90 37.71
C ARG A 7 8.83 -30.44 38.06
N GLU A 8 8.41 -29.22 37.73
CA GLU A 8 8.66 -28.47 36.50
C GLU A 8 8.83 -26.95 36.75
N SER A 9 9.85 -26.36 36.12
CA SER A 9 9.89 -24.92 35.84
C SER A 9 8.96 -24.65 34.66
N THR A 10 7.96 -23.80 34.88
CA THR A 10 7.07 -23.28 33.85
C THR A 10 7.85 -22.40 32.88
N SER A 11 8.22 -22.98 31.74
CA SER A 11 8.59 -22.24 30.52
C SER A 11 7.34 -21.58 29.95
N SER A 12 7.19 -20.28 30.18
CA SER A 12 6.21 -19.45 29.49
C SER A 12 6.58 -19.37 28.01
N ARG A 13 5.91 -20.15 27.17
CA ARG A 13 5.94 -19.97 25.72
C ARG A 13 5.35 -18.61 25.37
N ILE A 14 6.19 -17.66 24.97
CA ILE A 14 5.76 -16.44 24.27
C ILE A 14 5.11 -16.91 22.95
N PRO A 15 3.86 -16.51 22.63
CA PRO A 15 3.25 -16.86 21.36
C PRO A 15 4.06 -16.22 20.23
N GLY A 16 4.47 -17.06 19.27
CA GLY A 16 5.33 -16.66 18.16
C GLY A 16 4.75 -15.46 17.42
N LYS A 17 5.53 -14.38 17.34
CA LYS A 17 5.33 -13.30 16.36
C LYS A 17 5.23 -13.95 14.98
N MET A 18 4.03 -13.98 14.41
CA MET A 18 3.84 -14.26 12.99
C MET A 18 4.73 -13.28 12.23
N THR A 19 5.73 -13.81 11.54
CA THR A 19 6.72 -13.00 10.83
C THR A 19 6.02 -12.23 9.71
N HIS A 20 6.28 -10.92 9.60
CA HIS A 20 5.72 -9.98 8.61
C HIS A 20 5.69 -10.56 7.17
N LYS A 21 6.69 -11.39 6.85
CA LYS A 21 6.82 -12.17 5.61
C LYS A 21 5.61 -13.04 5.26
N ARG A 22 4.93 -13.64 6.24
CA ARG A 22 3.77 -14.52 6.00
C ARG A 22 2.53 -13.73 5.59
N TRP A 23 2.33 -12.54 6.18
CA TRP A 23 1.20 -11.67 5.84
C TRP A 23 1.31 -11.11 4.41
N GLU A 24 2.53 -10.80 3.96
CA GLU A 24 2.78 -10.31 2.60
C GLU A 24 2.53 -11.37 1.52
N SER A 25 2.93 -12.63 1.77
CA SER A 25 2.63 -13.74 0.87
C SER A 25 1.13 -14.04 0.81
N CYS A 26 0.42 -13.94 1.94
CA CYS A 26 -1.04 -14.07 1.97
C CYS A 26 -1.76 -12.96 1.18
N GLY A 27 -1.27 -11.71 1.25
CA GLY A 27 -1.85 -10.59 0.48
C GLY A 27 -1.72 -10.76 -1.03
N PHE A 28 -0.54 -11.20 -1.52
CA PHE A 28 -0.33 -11.49 -2.94
C PHE A 28 -1.24 -12.62 -3.45
N ILE A 29 -1.32 -13.72 -2.69
CA ILE A 29 -2.17 -14.86 -3.05
C ILE A 29 -3.65 -14.46 -3.04
N SER A 30 -4.10 -13.70 -2.04
CA SER A 30 -5.49 -13.21 -1.98
C SER A 30 -5.88 -12.36 -3.18
N LEU A 31 -4.97 -11.50 -3.64
CA LEU A 31 -5.23 -10.64 -4.79
C LEU A 31 -5.22 -11.42 -6.11
N LEU A 32 -4.33 -12.41 -6.24
CA LEU A 32 -4.33 -13.32 -7.39
C LEU A 32 -5.62 -14.13 -7.47
N ILE A 33 -6.09 -14.67 -6.34
CA ILE A 33 -7.39 -15.36 -6.25
C ILE A 33 -8.52 -14.42 -6.64
N PHE A 34 -8.55 -13.19 -6.13
CA PHE A 34 -9.56 -12.19 -6.50
C PHE A 34 -9.56 -11.90 -8.01
N THR A 35 -8.38 -11.70 -8.62
CA THR A 35 -8.29 -11.49 -10.07
C THR A 35 -8.78 -12.69 -10.88
N CYS A 36 -8.48 -13.92 -10.44
CA CYS A 36 -8.97 -15.12 -11.10
C CYS A 36 -10.49 -15.26 -10.98
N ILE A 37 -11.06 -14.99 -9.81
CA ILE A 37 -12.52 -15.01 -9.60
C ILE A 37 -13.20 -13.93 -10.45
N SER A 38 -12.64 -12.72 -10.48
CA SER A 38 -13.16 -11.61 -11.30
C SER A 38 -13.15 -11.95 -12.80
N LEU A 39 -12.03 -12.48 -13.31
CA LEU A 39 -11.92 -12.90 -14.72
C LEU A 39 -12.86 -14.07 -15.03
N PHE A 40 -12.99 -15.04 -14.12
CA PHE A 40 -13.92 -16.15 -14.27
C PHE A 40 -15.37 -15.66 -14.33
N TYR A 41 -15.76 -14.75 -13.44
CA TYR A 41 -17.09 -14.13 -13.46
C TYR A 41 -17.34 -13.34 -14.75
N GLN A 42 -16.38 -12.52 -15.18
CA GLN A 42 -16.47 -11.77 -16.44
C GLN A 42 -16.62 -12.67 -17.66
N TYR A 43 -15.92 -13.81 -17.69
CA TYR A 43 -16.04 -14.78 -18.77
C TYR A 43 -17.40 -15.50 -18.72
N GLY A 44 -17.84 -15.90 -17.52
CA GLY A 44 -19.10 -16.62 -17.32
C GLY A 44 -20.34 -15.80 -17.65
N THR A 45 -20.29 -14.48 -17.51
CA THR A 45 -21.41 -13.56 -17.82
C THR A 45 -21.16 -12.72 -19.07
N ARG A 46 -20.24 -13.13 -19.95
CA ARG A 46 -19.87 -12.35 -21.14
C ARG A 46 -21.02 -12.25 -22.14
N GLU A 47 -21.77 -13.33 -22.30
CA GLU A 47 -22.78 -13.49 -23.34
C GLU A 47 -24.08 -14.00 -22.72
N TYR A 48 -25.21 -13.44 -23.16
CA TYR A 48 -26.55 -13.93 -22.87
C TYR A 48 -27.26 -14.21 -24.19
N SER A 49 -27.46 -15.49 -24.51
CA SER A 49 -28.11 -15.91 -25.75
C SER A 49 -29.60 -16.06 -25.52
N VAL A 50 -30.40 -15.28 -26.27
CA VAL A 50 -31.86 -15.34 -26.26
C VAL A 50 -32.37 -16.44 -27.19
N LEU A 51 -31.75 -16.57 -28.37
CA LEU A 51 -32.03 -17.63 -29.33
C LEU A 51 -30.78 -18.50 -29.55
N PRO A 52 -30.88 -19.85 -29.57
CA PRO A 52 -32.05 -20.69 -29.26
C PRO A 52 -32.69 -20.40 -27.91
N LEU A 53 -34.02 -20.55 -27.82
CA LEU A 53 -34.71 -20.54 -26.54
C LEU A 53 -34.16 -21.69 -25.69
N ARG A 54 -33.62 -21.37 -24.51
CA ARG A 54 -33.28 -22.37 -23.50
C ARG A 54 -34.49 -22.59 -22.61
N ASP A 55 -34.56 -23.78 -21.97
CA ASP A 55 -35.59 -24.22 -21.02
C ASP A 55 -35.59 -23.41 -19.69
N GLU A 56 -35.31 -22.11 -19.75
CA GLU A 56 -35.40 -21.18 -18.64
C GLU A 56 -36.84 -20.64 -18.60
N ASN A 57 -37.47 -20.70 -17.42
CA ASN A 57 -38.92 -20.60 -17.20
C ASN A 57 -39.63 -19.31 -17.66
N HIS A 58 -38.97 -18.34 -18.32
CA HIS A 58 -39.56 -17.02 -18.56
C HIS A 58 -39.18 -16.37 -19.90
N VAL A 59 -38.65 -17.13 -20.86
CA VAL A 59 -38.42 -16.62 -22.23
C VAL A 59 -39.42 -17.21 -23.21
N TYR A 60 -40.30 -16.39 -23.77
CA TYR A 60 -41.30 -16.83 -24.74
C TYR A 60 -41.53 -15.80 -25.84
N ILE A 61 -41.87 -16.30 -27.03
CA ILE A 61 -42.13 -15.47 -28.21
C ILE A 61 -43.64 -15.29 -28.35
N GLN A 62 -44.07 -14.04 -28.54
CA GLN A 62 -45.45 -13.67 -28.81
C GLN A 62 -45.52 -12.83 -30.10
N VAL A 63 -46.63 -12.96 -30.82
CA VAL A 63 -46.93 -12.08 -31.95
C VAL A 63 -47.25 -10.68 -31.45
N ASP A 64 -46.66 -9.67 -32.08
CA ASP A 64 -46.94 -8.26 -31.82
C ASP A 64 -47.56 -7.60 -33.06
N GLN A 65 -48.86 -7.30 -33.02
CA GLN A 65 -49.63 -6.76 -34.15
C GLN A 65 -50.87 -5.97 -33.70
N ASN A 66 -51.43 -5.11 -34.56
CA ASN A 66 -52.61 -4.25 -34.28
C ASN A 66 -53.98 -4.96 -34.08
N SER A 67 -54.02 -6.21 -33.58
CA SER A 67 -55.22 -7.04 -33.29
C SER A 67 -56.03 -7.60 -34.48
N GLU A 68 -56.71 -8.70 -34.18
CA GLU A 68 -57.00 -9.87 -35.02
C GLU A 68 -58.34 -9.83 -35.79
N GLU A 69 -58.39 -10.55 -36.93
CA GLU A 69 -59.61 -10.95 -37.66
C GLU A 69 -60.46 -9.88 -38.39
N SER A 70 -59.98 -8.64 -38.56
CA SER A 70 -60.61 -7.68 -39.49
C SER A 70 -59.81 -7.53 -40.79
N PRO A 71 -60.46 -7.60 -41.98
CA PRO A 71 -59.81 -7.27 -43.24
C PRO A 71 -59.21 -5.86 -43.17
N GLY A 72 -57.95 -5.67 -43.57
CA GLY A 72 -57.25 -4.38 -43.52
C GLY A 72 -56.39 -4.14 -42.27
N ASN A 73 -56.30 -5.09 -41.34
CA ASN A 73 -55.33 -5.03 -40.23
C ASN A 73 -54.00 -5.69 -40.61
N SER A 74 -52.95 -5.31 -39.87
CA SER A 74 -51.64 -5.95 -39.91
C SER A 74 -51.69 -7.36 -39.32
N VAL A 75 -51.01 -8.32 -39.96
CA VAL A 75 -51.08 -9.73 -39.57
C VAL A 75 -49.72 -10.40 -39.66
N VAL A 76 -49.38 -11.18 -38.65
CA VAL A 76 -48.26 -12.13 -38.61
C VAL A 76 -48.79 -13.55 -38.81
N LYS A 77 -48.10 -14.34 -39.63
CA LYS A 77 -48.40 -15.74 -39.94
C LYS A 77 -47.14 -16.58 -39.92
N ASN A 78 -47.34 -17.90 -39.86
CA ASN A 78 -46.28 -18.91 -39.98
C ASN A 78 -45.14 -18.70 -38.98
N LEU A 79 -45.44 -18.26 -37.75
CA LEU A 79 -44.46 -18.21 -36.68
C LEU A 79 -44.00 -19.65 -36.37
N GLN A 80 -42.74 -19.92 -36.63
CA GLN A 80 -42.06 -21.18 -36.32
C GLN A 80 -40.86 -20.86 -35.44
N VAL A 81 -40.76 -21.55 -34.31
CA VAL A 81 -39.70 -21.37 -33.32
C VAL A 81 -39.00 -22.71 -33.16
N GLU A 82 -37.82 -22.84 -33.76
CA GLU A 82 -36.94 -24.00 -33.66
C GLU A 82 -35.59 -23.60 -33.05
N ASP A 83 -34.85 -24.57 -32.52
CA ASP A 83 -33.56 -24.33 -31.84
C ASP A 83 -32.54 -23.57 -32.72
N SER A 84 -32.58 -23.78 -34.03
CA SER A 84 -31.62 -23.18 -34.96
C SER A 84 -32.19 -22.03 -35.80
N LEU A 85 -33.51 -21.85 -35.78
CA LEU A 85 -34.19 -20.92 -36.65
C LEU A 85 -35.56 -20.52 -36.08
N THR A 86 -35.73 -19.24 -35.84
CA THR A 86 -37.04 -18.62 -35.68
C THR A 86 -37.42 -17.94 -36.98
N SER A 87 -38.64 -18.15 -37.48
CA SER A 87 -39.12 -17.47 -38.67
C SER A 87 -40.59 -17.10 -38.56
N TYR A 88 -40.94 -16.00 -39.21
CA TYR A 88 -42.32 -15.56 -39.33
C TYR A 88 -42.51 -14.79 -40.63
N SER A 89 -43.76 -14.55 -41.00
CA SER A 89 -44.09 -13.67 -42.11
C SER A 89 -45.13 -12.66 -41.66
N PHE A 90 -45.02 -11.42 -42.11
CA PHE A 90 -45.96 -10.37 -41.75
C PHE A 90 -46.47 -9.63 -43.00
N ARG A 91 -47.63 -9.00 -42.86
CA ARG A 91 -48.21 -8.11 -43.86
C ARG A 91 -48.88 -6.95 -43.15
N LEU A 92 -48.67 -5.73 -43.63
CA LEU A 92 -49.24 -4.53 -43.02
C LEU A 92 -50.67 -4.27 -43.50
N GLY A 93 -51.49 -3.80 -42.58
CA GLY A 93 -52.84 -3.34 -42.85
C GLY A 93 -52.88 -1.85 -43.16
N ASP A 94 -53.84 -1.41 -43.96
CA ASP A 94 -54.03 -0.02 -44.38
C ASP A 94 -54.99 0.79 -43.48
N LYS A 95 -55.54 0.16 -42.44
CA LYS A 95 -56.53 0.77 -41.56
C LYS A 95 -55.98 1.76 -40.54
N LEU A 96 -54.71 1.64 -40.19
CA LEU A 96 -54.06 2.48 -39.18
C LEU A 96 -52.99 3.36 -39.82
N PRO A 97 -52.83 4.61 -39.34
CA PRO A 97 -51.80 5.50 -39.84
C PRO A 97 -50.38 4.98 -39.59
N TYR A 98 -50.20 4.18 -38.53
CA TYR A 98 -48.94 3.56 -38.13
C TYR A 98 -49.18 2.08 -37.82
N PRO A 99 -49.28 1.22 -38.85
CA PRO A 99 -49.45 -0.21 -38.65
C PRO A 99 -48.13 -0.85 -38.21
N TYR A 100 -48.23 -1.79 -37.27
CA TYR A 100 -47.13 -2.62 -36.82
C TYR A 100 -47.48 -4.12 -36.90
N ALA A 101 -46.46 -4.92 -37.21
CA ALA A 101 -46.47 -6.37 -37.22
C ALA A 101 -45.05 -6.89 -36.99
N GLY A 102 -44.93 -7.82 -36.06
CA GLY A 102 -43.65 -8.35 -35.64
C GLY A 102 -43.79 -9.44 -34.59
N ILE A 103 -42.68 -9.65 -33.88
CA ILE A 103 -42.64 -10.55 -32.73
C ILE A 103 -42.03 -9.81 -31.54
N GLY A 104 -42.54 -10.14 -30.36
CA GLY A 104 -41.95 -9.77 -29.08
C GLY A 104 -41.38 -11.02 -28.40
N ILE A 105 -40.14 -10.95 -27.97
CA ILE A 105 -39.51 -11.94 -27.10
C ILE A 105 -39.58 -11.42 -25.68
N ASN A 106 -40.38 -12.05 -24.83
CA ASN A 106 -40.63 -11.64 -23.46
C ASN A 106 -39.65 -12.34 -22.51
N PHE A 107 -39.26 -11.65 -21.45
CA PHE A 107 -38.28 -12.10 -20.44
C PHE A 107 -38.86 -12.16 -19.01
N TYR A 108 -40.18 -11.95 -18.84
CA TYR A 108 -40.82 -11.84 -17.53
C TYR A 108 -41.93 -12.87 -17.35
N ASP A 109 -42.24 -13.17 -16.09
CA ASP A 109 -43.41 -13.97 -15.72
C ASP A 109 -44.70 -13.12 -15.79
N THR A 110 -45.62 -13.52 -16.66
CA THR A 110 -46.95 -12.89 -16.81
C THR A 110 -47.81 -12.97 -15.55
N THR A 111 -47.50 -13.84 -14.59
CA THR A 111 -48.27 -14.04 -13.36
C THR A 111 -47.77 -13.20 -12.18
N ALA A 112 -46.60 -12.56 -12.31
CA ALA A 112 -45.99 -11.76 -11.26
C ALA A 112 -46.59 -10.34 -11.17
N VAL A 113 -46.82 -9.87 -9.94
CA VAL A 113 -47.34 -8.51 -9.67
C VAL A 113 -46.30 -7.42 -10.02
N SER A 114 -45.01 -7.75 -9.87
CA SER A 114 -43.88 -6.96 -10.35
C SER A 114 -43.02 -7.90 -11.18
N PRO A 115 -42.94 -7.72 -12.51
CA PRO A 115 -42.12 -8.57 -13.35
C PRO A 115 -40.63 -8.37 -13.03
N ASP A 116 -39.93 -9.47 -12.82
CA ASP A 116 -38.47 -9.51 -12.82
C ASP A 116 -38.02 -9.76 -14.26
N GLY A 117 -37.82 -8.68 -15.02
CA GLY A 117 -37.32 -8.73 -16.39
C GLY A 117 -35.82 -8.91 -16.46
N LEU A 118 -35.29 -8.91 -17.68
CA LEU A 118 -33.88 -9.11 -17.94
C LEU A 118 -33.07 -7.83 -17.68
N ASP A 119 -32.03 -7.90 -16.85
CA ASP A 119 -31.10 -6.78 -16.67
C ASP A 119 -30.02 -6.77 -17.77
N LEU A 120 -30.18 -5.84 -18.71
CA LEU A 120 -29.24 -5.61 -19.81
C LEU A 120 -28.26 -4.46 -19.52
N SER A 121 -28.30 -3.82 -18.34
CA SER A 121 -27.39 -2.71 -17.95
C SER A 121 -25.91 -3.07 -18.03
N SER A 122 -25.66 -4.36 -17.95
CA SER A 122 -24.39 -5.04 -17.86
C SER A 122 -23.76 -5.32 -19.25
N TYR A 123 -24.55 -5.22 -20.32
CA TYR A 123 -24.14 -5.57 -21.69
C TYR A 123 -23.91 -4.31 -22.53
N ASP A 124 -23.10 -4.42 -23.58
CA ASP A 124 -22.71 -3.29 -24.42
C ASP A 124 -23.42 -3.29 -25.76
N TYR A 125 -23.62 -4.46 -26.37
CA TYR A 125 -24.24 -4.58 -27.69
C TYR A 125 -25.06 -5.87 -27.82
N VAL A 126 -25.93 -5.92 -28.82
CA VAL A 126 -26.63 -7.13 -29.26
C VAL A 126 -26.08 -7.58 -30.61
N GLU A 127 -25.70 -8.86 -30.70
CA GLU A 127 -25.45 -9.54 -31.97
C GLU A 127 -26.74 -10.20 -32.45
N LEU A 128 -27.16 -9.82 -33.65
CA LEU A 128 -28.37 -10.31 -34.30
C LEU A 128 -28.03 -10.92 -35.65
N GLU A 129 -28.21 -12.23 -35.81
CA GLU A 129 -28.12 -12.91 -37.11
C GLU A 129 -29.52 -13.05 -37.70
N ILE A 130 -29.83 -12.18 -38.67
CA ILE A 130 -31.18 -12.02 -39.24
C ILE A 130 -31.11 -11.91 -40.76
N ALA A 131 -32.17 -12.37 -41.43
CA ALA A 131 -32.46 -12.14 -42.83
C ALA A 131 -33.94 -11.72 -42.98
N ALA A 132 -34.22 -10.69 -43.76
CA ALA A 132 -35.57 -10.21 -43.99
C ALA A 132 -35.78 -9.77 -45.43
N SER A 133 -36.99 -9.97 -45.96
CA SER A 133 -37.34 -9.55 -47.32
C SER A 133 -37.75 -8.07 -47.43
N VAL A 134 -37.45 -7.27 -46.40
CA VAL A 134 -37.69 -5.82 -46.33
C VAL A 134 -36.35 -5.14 -46.14
N ASP A 135 -36.27 -3.83 -46.38
CA ASP A 135 -35.01 -3.10 -46.27
C ASP A 135 -34.69 -2.68 -44.83
N MET A 136 -35.71 -2.54 -43.99
CA MET A 136 -35.56 -1.99 -42.64
C MET A 136 -36.54 -2.63 -41.63
N LEU A 137 -36.04 -2.86 -40.43
CA LEU A 137 -36.82 -3.29 -39.26
C LEU A 137 -36.59 -2.33 -38.09
N ILE A 138 -37.58 -2.24 -37.21
CA ILE A 138 -37.43 -1.61 -35.89
C ILE A 138 -37.06 -2.72 -34.91
N LEU A 139 -35.99 -2.47 -34.17
CA LEU A 139 -35.65 -3.22 -32.96
C LEU A 139 -36.11 -2.41 -31.76
N GLY A 140 -36.87 -3.03 -30.87
CA GLY A 140 -37.45 -2.39 -29.71
C GLY A 140 -37.10 -3.08 -28.40
N PHE A 141 -37.10 -2.34 -27.30
CA PHE A 141 -37.18 -2.89 -25.96
C PHE A 141 -38.37 -2.29 -25.22
N THR A 142 -39.03 -3.09 -24.40
CA THR A 142 -39.90 -2.57 -23.34
C THR A 142 -39.23 -2.77 -21.99
N SER A 143 -39.37 -1.81 -21.07
CA SER A 143 -38.82 -1.92 -19.71
C SER A 143 -39.83 -1.54 -18.63
N TYR A 144 -39.70 -2.19 -17.49
CA TYR A 144 -40.44 -1.83 -16.28
C TYR A 144 -39.74 -0.70 -15.54
N VAL A 145 -40.48 0.37 -15.27
CA VAL A 145 -40.01 1.52 -14.49
C VAL A 145 -40.80 1.58 -13.18
N GLU A 146 -40.09 1.42 -12.06
CA GLU A 146 -40.68 1.40 -10.73
C GLU A 146 -41.50 2.69 -10.46
N GLY A 147 -42.73 2.51 -9.98
CA GLY A 147 -43.65 3.61 -9.69
C GLY A 147 -44.21 4.33 -10.93
N PHE A 148 -43.98 3.81 -12.13
CA PHE A 148 -44.53 4.36 -13.38
C PHE A 148 -45.19 3.29 -14.26
N THR A 149 -44.57 2.13 -14.41
CA THR A 149 -45.10 1.06 -15.26
C THR A 149 -46.24 0.30 -14.60
N HIS A 150 -47.33 0.17 -15.34
CA HIS A 150 -48.56 -0.53 -14.97
C HIS A 150 -48.73 -1.77 -15.87
N MET A 151 -48.78 -2.96 -15.27
CA MET A 151 -48.82 -4.24 -16.02
C MET A 151 -50.12 -4.46 -16.80
N ASP A 152 -51.20 -3.83 -16.38
CA ASP A 152 -52.50 -3.81 -17.05
C ASP A 152 -52.56 -2.79 -18.21
N SER A 153 -51.52 -1.96 -18.38
CA SER A 153 -51.45 -0.93 -19.42
C SER A 153 -50.10 -0.97 -20.14
N SER A 154 -50.02 -1.69 -21.25
CA SER A 154 -48.80 -1.78 -22.08
C SER A 154 -48.29 -0.43 -22.55
N MET A 155 -49.17 0.56 -22.73
CA MET A 155 -48.79 1.93 -23.12
C MET A 155 -47.96 2.67 -22.05
N SER A 156 -48.00 2.22 -20.80
CA SER A 156 -47.19 2.76 -19.70
C SER A 156 -45.77 2.16 -19.65
N TRP A 157 -45.49 1.12 -20.45
CA TRP A 157 -44.20 0.44 -20.45
C TRP A 157 -43.23 1.30 -21.23
N ARG A 158 -42.03 1.52 -20.69
CA ARG A 158 -41.07 2.39 -21.36
C ARG A 158 -40.51 1.68 -22.59
N VAL A 159 -40.55 2.37 -23.73
CA VAL A 159 -40.07 1.84 -25.00
C VAL A 159 -38.70 2.44 -25.34
N TYR A 160 -37.85 1.64 -25.97
CA TYR A 160 -36.63 2.08 -26.62
C TYR A 160 -36.58 1.49 -28.02
N GLU A 161 -36.20 2.29 -29.02
CA GLU A 161 -36.19 1.87 -30.41
C GLU A 161 -34.83 2.14 -31.06
N SER A 162 -34.45 1.27 -32.00
CA SER A 162 -33.35 1.45 -32.92
C SER A 162 -33.74 0.91 -34.30
N LEU A 163 -33.43 1.66 -35.36
CA LEU A 163 -33.64 1.21 -36.73
C LEU A 163 -32.49 0.31 -37.17
N LEU A 164 -32.83 -0.78 -37.87
CA LEU A 164 -31.86 -1.69 -38.46
C LEU A 164 -32.13 -1.85 -39.95
N GLY A 165 -31.16 -1.47 -40.79
CA GLY A 165 -31.15 -1.84 -42.20
C GLY A 165 -30.77 -3.31 -42.36
N VAL A 166 -31.62 -4.09 -43.01
CA VAL A 166 -31.49 -5.55 -43.10
C VAL A 166 -31.34 -6.03 -44.55
N SER A 167 -30.80 -7.24 -44.70
CA SER A 167 -30.58 -7.91 -45.99
C SER A 167 -31.52 -9.12 -46.13
N ASP A 168 -31.80 -9.51 -47.37
CA ASP A 168 -32.55 -10.73 -47.70
C ASP A 168 -31.76 -12.03 -47.42
N THR A 169 -30.46 -11.89 -47.17
CA THR A 169 -29.53 -12.95 -46.80
C THR A 169 -29.07 -12.80 -45.35
N PHE A 170 -28.78 -13.94 -44.70
CA PHE A 170 -28.34 -13.95 -43.30
C PHE A 170 -27.08 -13.13 -43.12
N THR A 171 -27.21 -12.06 -42.35
CA THR A 171 -26.13 -11.14 -41.99
C THR A 171 -26.12 -11.00 -40.48
N THR A 172 -24.93 -10.95 -39.89
CA THR A 172 -24.77 -10.67 -38.46
C THR A 172 -24.60 -9.16 -38.28
N TYR A 173 -25.48 -8.57 -37.51
CA TYR A 173 -25.45 -7.16 -37.14
C TYR A 173 -25.04 -7.01 -35.68
N THR A 174 -24.22 -6.00 -35.40
CA THR A 174 -23.84 -5.60 -34.05
C THR A 174 -24.46 -4.25 -33.77
N ILE A 175 -25.42 -4.20 -32.85
CA ILE A 175 -26.14 -2.97 -32.49
C ILE A 175 -25.73 -2.58 -31.07
N ASP A 176 -25.13 -1.39 -30.93
CA ASP A 176 -24.79 -0.81 -29.62
C ASP A 176 -26.09 -0.60 -28.84
N LEU A 177 -26.19 -1.15 -27.63
CA LEU A 177 -27.39 -0.98 -26.82
C LEU A 177 -27.64 0.52 -26.54
N ARG A 178 -26.60 1.34 -26.46
CA ARG A 178 -26.70 2.79 -26.23
C ARG A 178 -27.34 3.55 -27.41
N SER A 179 -27.48 2.93 -28.58
CA SER A 179 -28.19 3.53 -29.71
C SER A 179 -29.71 3.45 -29.59
N PHE A 180 -30.22 2.60 -28.70
CA PHE A 180 -31.65 2.50 -28.44
C PHE A 180 -32.10 3.71 -27.62
N THR A 181 -33.09 4.44 -28.13
CA THR A 181 -33.58 5.66 -27.49
C THR A 181 -35.08 5.62 -27.30
N THR A 182 -35.58 6.28 -26.25
CA THR A 182 -37.02 6.39 -26.08
C THR A 182 -37.58 7.37 -27.12
N PRO A 183 -38.54 6.94 -27.97
CA PRO A 183 -39.08 7.78 -29.02
C PRO A 183 -39.94 8.92 -28.46
N SER A 184 -40.03 10.03 -29.21
CA SER A 184 -40.75 11.24 -28.76
C SER A 184 -42.25 11.00 -28.52
N TRP A 185 -42.86 10.07 -29.27
CA TRP A 185 -44.27 9.73 -29.11
C TRP A 185 -44.58 9.18 -27.72
N TRP A 186 -43.64 8.42 -27.12
CA TRP A 186 -43.83 7.80 -25.82
C TRP A 186 -43.91 8.86 -24.71
N TYR A 187 -43.00 9.83 -24.75
CA TYR A 187 -42.99 10.97 -23.83
C TYR A 187 -44.29 11.79 -23.92
N ASN A 188 -44.75 12.06 -25.15
CA ASN A 188 -45.97 12.82 -25.40
C ASN A 188 -47.22 12.06 -24.91
N LEU A 189 -47.31 10.77 -25.21
CA LEU A 189 -48.42 9.91 -24.80
C LEU A 189 -48.55 9.85 -23.27
N ASN A 190 -47.42 9.75 -22.58
CA ASN A 190 -47.36 9.60 -21.14
C ASN A 190 -47.28 10.94 -20.38
N ALA A 191 -47.28 12.08 -21.09
CA ALA A 191 -47.15 13.42 -20.53
C ALA A 191 -45.92 13.58 -19.60
N VAL A 192 -44.77 13.04 -20.01
CA VAL A 192 -43.52 13.04 -19.24
C VAL A 192 -42.35 13.57 -20.08
N THR A 193 -41.28 14.02 -19.41
CA THR A 193 -40.10 14.60 -20.07
C THR A 193 -38.88 13.69 -19.98
N LYS A 194 -37.95 13.90 -20.93
CA LYS A 194 -36.65 13.20 -20.97
C LYS A 194 -35.81 13.43 -19.71
N ASP A 195 -35.96 14.56 -19.03
CA ASP A 195 -35.24 14.83 -17.77
C ASP A 195 -35.68 13.89 -16.64
N ARG A 196 -36.96 13.51 -16.61
CA ARG A 196 -37.51 12.57 -15.63
C ARG A 196 -37.13 11.13 -15.94
N PHE A 197 -37.08 10.77 -17.23
CA PHE A 197 -36.74 9.44 -17.70
C PHE A 197 -35.59 9.53 -18.71
N PRO A 198 -34.35 9.78 -18.25
CA PRO A 198 -33.21 9.86 -19.16
C PRO A 198 -32.98 8.50 -19.82
N ASP A 199 -32.47 8.50 -21.04
CA ASP A 199 -31.99 7.28 -21.71
C ASP A 199 -30.78 6.78 -20.91
N LYS A 200 -31.03 5.91 -19.93
CA LYS A 200 -30.02 5.32 -19.04
C LYS A 200 -30.28 3.83 -18.96
N SER A 201 -29.18 3.09 -18.87
CA SER A 201 -29.01 1.64 -18.68
C SER A 201 -30.29 0.81 -18.72
N HIS A 202 -30.34 -0.11 -19.69
CA HIS A 202 -31.38 -1.13 -19.94
C HIS A 202 -31.59 -2.10 -18.77
N GLY A 203 -31.92 -1.58 -17.58
CA GLY A 203 -32.30 -2.37 -16.41
C GLY A 203 -33.77 -2.75 -16.48
N ASN A 204 -34.07 -3.99 -16.12
CA ASN A 204 -35.42 -4.57 -16.09
C ASN A 204 -36.17 -4.48 -17.43
N ILE A 205 -35.58 -5.10 -18.46
CA ILE A 205 -36.16 -5.24 -19.80
C ILE A 205 -37.19 -6.38 -19.80
N LEU A 206 -38.42 -6.04 -20.16
CA LEU A 206 -39.53 -6.97 -20.23
C LEU A 206 -39.57 -7.70 -21.57
N SER A 207 -39.29 -7.02 -22.68
CA SER A 207 -39.28 -7.67 -23.99
C SER A 207 -38.30 -7.06 -24.97
N PHE A 208 -37.87 -7.86 -25.94
CA PHE A 208 -37.16 -7.45 -27.15
C PHE A 208 -38.09 -7.63 -28.36
N ILE A 209 -38.35 -6.55 -29.08
CA ILE A 209 -39.32 -6.46 -30.18
C ILE A 209 -38.57 -6.39 -31.52
N ILE A 210 -39.06 -7.10 -32.51
CA ILE A 210 -38.61 -7.01 -33.90
C ILE A 210 -39.85 -6.82 -34.78
N GLU A 211 -40.01 -5.63 -35.34
CA GLU A 211 -41.19 -5.24 -36.10
C GLU A 211 -40.84 -4.46 -37.37
N ASN A 212 -41.85 -4.23 -38.22
CA ASN A 212 -41.67 -3.44 -39.44
C ASN A 212 -41.29 -1.99 -39.15
N ASN A 213 -40.62 -1.36 -40.11
CA ASN A 213 -40.50 0.08 -40.13
C ASN A 213 -41.87 0.76 -40.29
N HIS A 214 -42.08 1.89 -39.59
CA HIS A 214 -43.34 2.65 -39.69
C HIS A 214 -43.61 3.25 -41.08
N TYR A 215 -42.59 3.34 -41.93
CA TYR A 215 -42.67 3.86 -43.30
C TYR A 215 -42.63 2.78 -44.37
N GLU A 216 -42.75 1.50 -43.98
CA GLU A 216 -42.80 0.38 -44.92
C GLU A 216 -44.02 0.51 -45.86
N GLU A 217 -43.82 0.26 -47.15
CA GLU A 217 -44.90 0.35 -48.14
C GLU A 217 -45.94 -0.76 -47.94
N PHE A 218 -47.22 -0.43 -48.16
CA PHE A 218 -48.30 -1.39 -48.09
C PHE A 218 -48.20 -2.40 -49.23
N SER A 219 -48.00 -3.67 -48.89
CA SER A 219 -47.99 -4.78 -49.84
C SER A 219 -49.10 -5.81 -49.54
N GLN A 220 -49.63 -6.42 -50.59
CA GLN A 220 -50.50 -7.60 -50.48
C GLN A 220 -49.69 -8.87 -50.21
N GLU A 221 -48.38 -8.85 -50.48
CA GLU A 221 -47.49 -9.96 -50.23
C GLU A 221 -47.01 -9.97 -48.77
N PHE A 222 -46.66 -11.16 -48.28
CA PHE A 222 -46.11 -11.33 -46.95
C PHE A 222 -44.59 -11.15 -46.99
N SER A 223 -44.11 -10.18 -46.22
CA SER A 223 -42.70 -10.02 -45.89
C SER A 223 -42.25 -11.13 -44.96
N LYS A 224 -41.05 -11.68 -45.18
CA LYS A 224 -40.52 -12.81 -44.42
C LYS A 224 -39.35 -12.35 -43.56
N VAL A 225 -39.30 -12.82 -42.33
CA VAL A 225 -38.20 -12.58 -41.38
C VAL A 225 -37.72 -13.91 -40.83
N LYS A 226 -36.40 -14.08 -40.81
CA LYS A 226 -35.72 -15.28 -40.31
C LYS A 226 -34.60 -14.85 -39.37
N ILE A 227 -34.58 -15.44 -38.18
CA ILE A 227 -33.65 -15.11 -37.11
C ILE A 227 -32.98 -16.40 -36.65
N ARG A 228 -31.65 -16.42 -36.65
CA ARG A 228 -30.87 -17.56 -36.15
C ARG A 228 -30.35 -17.35 -34.75
N ARG A 229 -29.95 -16.12 -34.44
CA ARG A 229 -29.23 -15.82 -33.21
C ARG A 229 -29.53 -14.40 -32.73
N ILE A 230 -29.77 -14.30 -31.43
CA ILE A 230 -29.87 -13.05 -30.69
C ILE A 230 -29.03 -13.24 -29.44
N THR A 231 -27.95 -12.46 -29.30
CA THR A 231 -27.03 -12.59 -28.17
C THR A 231 -26.63 -11.21 -27.67
N PHE A 232 -26.88 -10.94 -26.39
CA PHE A 232 -26.35 -9.74 -25.73
C PHE A 232 -24.93 -10.02 -25.27
N VAL A 233 -24.01 -9.09 -25.55
CA VAL A 233 -22.59 -9.26 -25.30
C VAL A 233 -22.03 -8.09 -24.51
N ARG A 234 -21.24 -8.42 -23.48
CA ARG A 234 -20.43 -7.48 -22.71
C ARG A 234 -19.02 -7.41 -23.30
N ASP A 235 -18.54 -6.21 -23.59
CA ASP A 235 -17.14 -5.98 -23.95
C ASP A 235 -16.27 -6.00 -22.70
N THR A 236 -15.53 -7.10 -22.54
CA THR A 236 -14.63 -7.32 -21.40
C THR A 236 -13.16 -7.06 -21.75
N LEU A 237 -12.84 -6.61 -22.96
CA LEU A 237 -11.44 -6.51 -23.40
C LEU A 237 -10.64 -5.54 -22.51
N LEU A 238 -11.17 -4.35 -22.27
CA LEU A 238 -10.51 -3.35 -21.42
C LEU A 238 -10.36 -3.84 -19.98
N THR A 239 -11.40 -4.46 -19.41
CA THR A 239 -11.34 -4.97 -18.04
C THR A 239 -10.31 -6.06 -17.93
N VAL A 240 -10.22 -6.98 -18.89
CA VAL A 240 -9.19 -8.03 -18.95
C VAL A 240 -7.79 -7.43 -19.04
N ILE A 241 -7.57 -6.43 -19.91
CA ILE A 241 -6.27 -5.73 -20.03
C ILE A 241 -5.87 -5.08 -18.70
N LEU A 242 -6.81 -4.43 -18.02
CA LEU A 242 -6.56 -3.82 -16.71
C LEU A 242 -6.19 -4.86 -15.65
N HIS A 243 -6.85 -6.02 -15.63
CA HIS A 243 -6.52 -7.11 -14.72
C HIS A 243 -5.12 -7.67 -14.99
N ILE A 244 -4.77 -7.90 -16.26
CA ILE A 244 -3.44 -8.38 -16.66
C ILE A 244 -2.37 -7.36 -16.28
N SER A 245 -2.60 -6.08 -16.54
CA SER A 245 -1.67 -4.99 -16.21
C SER A 245 -1.46 -4.85 -14.71
N ALA A 246 -2.53 -4.94 -13.91
CA ALA A 246 -2.43 -4.97 -12.45
C ALA A 246 -1.61 -6.16 -11.95
N LEU A 247 -1.84 -7.36 -12.52
CA LEU A 247 -1.09 -8.56 -12.16
C LEU A 247 0.40 -8.42 -12.51
N LEU A 248 0.73 -7.86 -13.69
CA LEU A 248 2.10 -7.60 -14.10
C LEU A 248 2.81 -6.59 -13.18
N LEU A 249 2.14 -5.50 -12.78
CA LEU A 249 2.70 -4.52 -11.85
C LEU A 249 3.02 -5.14 -10.48
N ILE A 250 2.12 -5.99 -9.98
CA ILE A 250 2.28 -6.62 -8.67
C ILE A 250 3.37 -7.70 -8.72
N CYS A 251 3.41 -8.51 -9.78
CA CYS A 251 4.51 -9.45 -10.03
C CYS A 251 5.85 -8.70 -10.14
N GLY A 252 5.89 -7.58 -10.87
CA GLY A 252 7.07 -6.74 -10.99
C GLY A 252 7.54 -6.17 -9.64
N ALA A 253 6.63 -5.66 -8.81
CA ALA A 253 6.94 -5.18 -7.47
C ALA A 253 7.44 -6.31 -6.55
N TRP A 254 6.87 -7.50 -6.66
CA TRP A 254 7.28 -8.68 -5.90
C TRP A 254 8.69 -9.15 -6.30
N VAL A 255 8.96 -9.27 -7.61
CA VAL A 255 10.28 -9.59 -8.17
C VAL A 255 11.30 -8.53 -7.78
N GLY A 256 10.95 -7.24 -7.91
CA GLY A 256 11.80 -6.12 -7.49
C GLY A 256 12.25 -6.26 -6.03
N ARG A 257 11.36 -6.65 -5.11
CA ARG A 257 11.74 -6.89 -3.70
C ARG A 257 12.67 -8.09 -3.50
N LEU A 258 12.65 -9.10 -4.37
CA LEU A 258 13.59 -10.22 -4.29
C LEU A 258 15.02 -9.79 -4.64
N PHE A 259 15.17 -8.89 -5.62
CA PHE A 259 16.47 -8.41 -6.10
C PHE A 259 16.98 -7.18 -5.33
N PHE A 260 16.09 -6.28 -4.93
CA PHE A 260 16.40 -5.09 -4.14
C PHE A 260 16.12 -5.35 -2.66
N ARG A 261 16.97 -6.15 -2.01
CA ARG A 261 17.05 -6.14 -0.56
C ARG A 261 17.80 -4.88 -0.13
N PRO A 262 17.19 -3.95 0.62
CA PRO A 262 17.95 -2.86 1.21
C PRO A 262 19.05 -3.49 2.09
N SER A 263 20.30 -3.14 1.82
CA SER A 263 21.41 -3.46 2.71
C SER A 263 21.11 -2.83 4.06
N SER A 264 20.69 -3.63 5.05
CA SER A 264 20.60 -3.13 6.42
C SER A 264 22.00 -3.09 6.97
N THR A 265 22.66 -1.94 6.87
CA THR A 265 23.78 -1.63 7.75
C THR A 265 23.22 -1.50 9.16
N THR A 266 23.24 -2.59 9.93
CA THR A 266 23.03 -2.50 11.38
C THR A 266 24.18 -1.65 11.92
N PRO A 267 23.93 -0.44 12.46
CA PRO A 267 24.97 0.29 13.14
C PRO A 267 25.40 -0.57 14.32
N VAL A 268 26.68 -0.92 14.37
CA VAL A 268 27.26 -1.59 15.53
C VAL A 268 27.27 -0.55 16.65
N ILE A 269 26.24 -0.58 17.50
CA ILE A 269 26.19 0.24 18.71
C ILE A 269 27.10 -0.46 19.72
N ILE A 270 28.30 0.06 19.90
CA ILE A 270 29.20 -0.34 20.99
C ILE A 270 28.75 0.46 22.22
N PRO A 271 28.13 -0.16 23.24
CA PRO A 271 27.82 0.54 24.46
C PRO A 271 29.14 0.87 25.16
N TYR A 272 29.50 2.15 25.18
CA TYR A 272 30.65 2.62 25.95
C TYR A 272 30.26 2.66 27.42
N GLN A 273 30.84 1.77 28.21
CA GLN A 273 30.78 1.83 29.66
C GLN A 273 31.90 2.76 30.13
N GLU A 274 31.56 3.85 30.83
CA GLU A 274 32.56 4.71 31.45
C GLU A 274 33.40 3.88 32.42
N LEU A 275 34.68 3.71 32.09
CA LEU A 275 35.66 3.15 33.00
C LEU A 275 35.98 4.21 34.05
N GLU A 276 35.77 3.88 35.33
CA GLU A 276 36.26 4.70 36.44
C GLU A 276 37.81 4.73 36.41
N ILE A 277 38.39 5.78 35.84
CA ILE A 277 39.83 6.03 35.87
C ILE A 277 40.17 6.65 37.24
N SER A 278 40.36 5.81 38.27
CA SER A 278 40.70 6.28 39.63
C SER A 278 41.97 5.69 40.26
N SER A 279 42.89 5.07 39.50
CA SER A 279 44.12 4.50 40.10
C SER A 279 45.46 5.03 39.54
N TYR A 280 45.50 5.58 38.32
CA TYR A 280 46.78 5.92 37.68
C TYR A 280 47.39 7.26 38.14
N GLU A 281 46.58 8.24 38.57
CA GLU A 281 47.13 9.52 39.04
C GLU A 281 47.78 9.41 40.42
N ASP A 282 47.18 8.64 41.32
CA ASP A 282 47.70 8.44 42.68
C ASP A 282 48.98 7.58 42.67
N GLU A 283 49.04 6.55 41.81
CA GLU A 283 50.24 5.72 41.66
C GLU A 283 51.43 6.52 41.09
N ASP A 284 51.18 7.38 40.08
CA ASP A 284 52.22 8.22 39.49
C ASP A 284 52.74 9.27 40.48
N LEU A 285 51.85 9.88 41.28
CA LEU A 285 52.26 10.81 42.33
C LEU A 285 53.16 10.12 43.36
N GLN A 286 52.79 8.92 43.81
CA GLN A 286 53.58 8.16 44.78
C GLN A 286 54.99 7.83 44.26
N LYS A 287 55.11 7.43 42.98
CA LYS A 287 56.40 7.20 42.32
C LYS A 287 57.26 8.46 42.30
N VAL A 288 56.68 9.60 41.95
CA VAL A 288 57.35 10.90 41.89
C VAL A 288 57.85 11.32 43.28
N GLU A 289 57.00 11.25 44.30
CA GLU A 289 57.37 11.62 45.68
C GLU A 289 58.51 10.76 46.22
N THR A 290 58.41 9.44 46.05
CA THR A 290 59.40 8.48 46.52
C THR A 290 60.76 8.73 45.88
N PHE A 291 60.79 8.98 44.57
CA PHE A 291 62.04 9.24 43.87
C PHE A 291 62.71 10.54 44.34
N ILE A 292 61.93 11.62 44.53
CA ILE A 292 62.46 12.90 45.01
C ILE A 292 62.97 12.76 46.44
N ALA A 293 62.23 12.07 47.32
CA ALA A 293 62.62 11.84 48.71
C ALA A 293 63.92 11.04 48.84
N ASN A 294 64.20 10.12 47.91
CA ASN A 294 65.43 9.34 47.92
C ASN A 294 66.63 10.05 47.27
N ASN A 295 66.39 11.07 46.43
CA ASN A 295 67.44 11.70 45.61
C ASN A 295 67.61 13.20 45.86
N TYR A 296 66.93 13.81 46.83
CA TYR A 296 66.98 15.27 47.04
C TYR A 296 68.39 15.81 47.33
N THR A 297 69.29 14.98 47.85
CA THR A 297 70.70 15.33 48.12
C THR A 297 71.52 15.53 46.84
N ASN A 298 71.07 15.00 45.70
CA ASN A 298 71.72 15.21 44.42
C ASN A 298 71.58 16.67 43.98
N GLN A 299 72.70 17.39 43.94
CA GLN A 299 72.78 18.80 43.60
C GLN A 299 72.26 19.14 42.20
N ASP A 300 72.19 18.13 41.32
CA ASP A 300 71.90 18.25 39.89
C ASP A 300 70.54 17.67 39.52
N LEU A 301 69.71 17.34 40.52
CA LEU A 301 68.41 16.72 40.32
C LEU A 301 67.47 17.64 39.52
N LEU A 302 67.12 17.19 38.32
CA LEU A 302 66.21 17.84 37.40
C LEU A 302 64.92 17.01 37.22
N VAL A 303 63.86 17.66 36.76
CA VAL A 303 62.57 16.98 36.48
C VAL A 303 62.70 15.86 35.45
N ARG A 304 63.66 15.97 34.53
CA ARG A 304 63.96 14.92 33.55
C ARG A 304 64.46 13.63 34.21
N ASP A 305 65.21 13.74 35.30
CA ASP A 305 65.78 12.56 35.98
C ASP A 305 64.67 11.79 36.71
N VAL A 306 63.73 12.52 37.31
CA VAL A 306 62.50 11.94 37.88
C VAL A 306 61.67 11.26 36.79
N SER A 307 61.52 11.91 35.63
CA SER A 307 60.76 11.38 34.51
C SER A 307 61.35 10.09 33.98
N SER A 308 62.67 10.07 33.73
CA SER A 308 63.38 8.89 33.27
C SER A 308 63.34 7.72 34.25
N SER A 309 63.34 7.98 35.56
CA SER A 309 63.31 6.90 36.56
C SER A 309 61.92 6.37 36.88
N THR A 310 60.88 7.20 36.79
CA THR A 310 59.52 6.85 37.23
C THR A 310 58.61 6.41 36.08
N GLY A 311 59.00 6.71 34.83
CA GLY A 311 58.14 6.53 33.65
C GLY A 311 57.05 7.61 33.52
N VAL A 312 56.97 8.55 34.46
CA VAL A 312 56.01 9.66 34.44
C VAL A 312 56.57 10.79 33.59
N THR A 313 55.81 11.30 32.62
CA THR A 313 56.30 12.39 31.75
C THR A 313 56.52 13.69 32.54
N GLN A 314 57.49 14.52 32.13
CA GLN A 314 57.78 15.79 32.82
C GLN A 314 56.55 16.70 32.96
N ALA A 315 55.68 16.73 31.93
CA ALA A 315 54.43 17.48 31.97
C ALA A 315 53.50 16.94 33.06
N LYS A 316 53.31 15.61 33.11
CA LYS A 316 52.48 14.96 34.12
C LYS A 316 53.02 15.18 35.54
N ILE A 317 54.35 15.14 35.73
CA ILE A 317 55.00 15.48 37.01
C ILE A 317 54.63 16.89 37.48
N GLN A 318 54.69 17.89 36.59
CA GLN A 318 54.31 19.26 36.95
C GLN A 318 52.83 19.35 37.31
N THR A 319 51.97 18.64 36.56
CA THR A 319 50.52 18.62 36.81
C THR A 319 50.19 17.98 38.16
N VAL A 320 50.73 16.80 38.48
CA VAL A 320 50.42 16.11 39.74
C VAL A 320 50.96 16.86 40.96
N LEU A 321 52.15 17.47 40.87
CA LEU A 321 52.70 18.28 41.97
C LEU A 321 51.94 19.59 42.16
N ARG A 322 51.51 20.26 41.08
CA ARG A 322 50.62 21.44 41.17
C ARG A 322 49.27 21.08 41.75
N LYS A 323 48.65 20.00 41.28
CA LYS A 323 47.33 19.55 41.75
C LYS A 323 47.35 19.20 43.24
N LYS A 324 48.40 18.51 43.71
CA LYS A 324 48.48 18.05 45.11
C LYS A 324 49.02 19.09 46.08
N PHE A 325 50.07 19.82 45.69
CA PHE A 325 50.83 20.69 46.59
C PHE A 325 50.81 22.16 46.20
N ASP A 326 50.21 22.51 45.06
CA ASP A 326 50.30 23.83 44.43
C ASP A 326 51.76 24.28 44.23
N MET A 327 52.63 23.34 43.85
CA MET A 327 54.06 23.56 43.70
C MET A 327 54.59 23.04 42.37
N THR A 328 55.51 23.79 41.78
CA THR A 328 56.39 23.27 40.73
C THR A 328 57.39 22.27 41.31
N PHE A 329 57.95 21.41 40.45
CA PHE A 329 59.02 20.48 40.84
C PHE A 329 60.15 21.15 41.66
N ARG A 330 60.64 22.32 41.23
CA ARG A 330 61.73 23.03 41.92
C ARG A 330 61.31 23.53 43.31
N GLN A 331 60.07 24.00 43.45
CA GLN A 331 59.54 24.43 44.75
C GLN A 331 59.37 23.24 45.71
N TYR A 332 58.87 22.12 45.20
CA TYR A 332 58.71 20.89 45.99
C TYR A 332 60.06 20.32 46.44
N LEU A 333 61.04 20.25 45.53
CA LEU A 333 62.41 19.84 45.87
C LEU A 333 63.02 20.76 46.95
N ASN A 334 62.91 22.08 46.78
CA ASN A 334 63.40 23.02 47.79
C ASN A 334 62.69 22.83 49.15
N LYS A 335 61.38 22.55 49.17
CA LYS A 335 60.63 22.27 50.40
C LYS A 335 61.23 21.08 51.15
N ILE A 336 61.50 19.97 50.46
CA ILE A 336 62.12 18.77 51.06
C ILE A 336 63.53 19.09 51.59
N ARG A 337 64.35 19.78 50.80
CA ARG A 337 65.72 20.15 51.21
C ARG A 337 65.75 21.06 52.43
N ILE A 338 64.88 22.06 52.49
CA ILE A 338 64.78 22.96 53.65
C ILE A 338 64.26 22.21 54.86
N HIS A 339 63.26 21.35 54.69
CA HIS A 339 62.77 20.51 55.78
C HIS A 339 63.89 19.66 56.40
N GLU A 340 64.70 19.00 55.57
CA GLU A 340 65.83 18.23 56.06
C GLU A 340 66.93 19.12 56.69
N ALA A 341 67.18 20.30 56.12
CA ALA A 341 68.13 21.24 56.70
C ALA A 341 67.71 21.68 58.11
N LYS A 342 66.41 21.93 58.34
CA LYS A 342 65.87 22.25 59.66
C LYS A 342 66.11 21.12 60.65
N ARG A 343 65.92 19.87 60.22
CA ARG A 343 66.22 18.69 61.03
C ARG A 343 67.69 18.64 61.43
N LEU A 344 68.60 18.74 60.45
CA LEU A 344 70.05 18.71 60.69
C LEU A 344 70.56 19.88 61.53
N LEU A 345 69.95 21.06 61.41
CA LEU A 345 70.29 22.23 62.23
C LEU A 345 69.92 22.04 63.70
N ARG A 346 68.85 21.30 63.99
CA ARG A 346 68.35 20.99 65.35
C ARG A 346 69.08 19.81 65.98
N GLU A 347 69.39 18.79 65.19
CA GLU A 347 69.88 17.51 65.71
C GLU A 347 71.41 17.39 65.67
N THR A 348 72.12 18.33 65.03
CA THR A 348 73.58 18.24 64.86
C THR A 348 74.28 19.59 64.98
N ASP A 349 75.54 19.55 65.44
CA ASP A 349 76.45 20.70 65.52
C ASP A 349 77.22 20.99 64.22
N ARG A 350 76.81 20.38 63.10
CA ARG A 350 77.50 20.53 61.81
C ARG A 350 77.52 21.99 61.35
N GLN A 351 78.55 22.40 60.62
CA GLN A 351 78.58 23.75 60.08
C GLN A 351 77.45 23.94 59.06
N VAL A 352 76.90 25.17 58.99
CA VAL A 352 75.80 25.49 58.06
C VAL A 352 76.20 25.26 56.61
N THR A 353 77.47 25.50 56.29
CA THR A 353 78.11 25.16 55.01
C THR A 353 77.95 23.68 54.68
N ASP A 354 78.30 22.79 55.62
CA ASP A 354 78.18 21.34 55.46
C ASP A 354 76.74 20.89 55.29
N ILE A 355 75.81 21.48 56.07
CA ILE A 355 74.38 21.17 55.98
C ILE A 355 73.84 21.56 54.60
N ALA A 356 74.20 22.73 54.09
CA ALA A 356 73.80 23.19 52.76
C ALA A 356 74.19 22.19 51.66
N PHE A 357 75.45 21.72 51.70
CA PHE A 357 75.92 20.72 50.73
C PHE A 357 75.24 19.36 50.91
N ARG A 358 75.02 18.92 52.16
CA ARG A 358 74.38 17.62 52.46
C ARG A 358 72.95 17.52 52.00
N VAL A 359 72.19 18.60 52.08
CA VAL A 359 70.80 18.62 51.61
C VAL A 359 70.68 18.93 50.10
N GLY A 360 71.80 19.00 49.37
CA GLY A 360 71.81 19.10 47.92
C GLY A 360 71.83 20.51 47.33
N TYR A 361 72.33 21.51 48.06
CA TYR A 361 72.65 22.82 47.46
C TYR A 361 74.11 22.89 47.00
N ARG A 362 74.33 23.37 45.77
CA ARG A 362 75.67 23.67 45.22
C ARG A 362 76.33 24.91 45.85
N ASN A 363 75.52 25.85 46.33
CA ASN A 363 75.97 27.17 46.75
C ASN A 363 75.32 27.55 48.09
N VAL A 364 76.17 27.80 49.09
CA VAL A 364 75.76 28.14 50.46
C VAL A 364 75.00 29.46 50.51
N SER A 365 75.37 30.46 49.70
CA SER A 365 74.63 31.73 49.59
C SER A 365 73.22 31.51 49.05
N HIS A 366 73.06 30.62 48.07
CA HIS A 366 71.73 30.26 47.55
C HIS A 366 70.89 29.54 48.61
N PHE A 367 71.48 28.57 49.32
CA PHE A 367 70.83 27.90 50.45
C PHE A 367 70.37 28.91 51.51
N ASN A 368 71.25 29.80 51.97
CA ASN A 368 70.95 30.81 52.98
C ASN A 368 69.78 31.71 52.55
N ARG A 369 69.75 32.11 51.28
CA ARG A 369 68.65 32.91 50.71
C ARG A 369 67.32 32.15 50.77
N ILE A 370 67.29 30.92 50.25
CA ILE A 370 66.07 30.09 50.22
C ILE A 370 65.61 29.73 51.62
N PHE A 371 66.53 29.39 52.53
CA PHE A 371 66.19 29.08 53.92
C PHE A 371 65.58 30.29 54.63
N LYS A 372 66.20 31.48 54.50
CA LYS A 372 65.64 32.71 55.07
C LYS A 372 64.29 33.10 54.45
N GLU A 373 64.12 32.87 53.15
CA GLU A 373 62.85 33.11 52.45
C GLU A 373 61.73 32.18 52.97
N LYS A 374 62.04 30.92 53.29
CA LYS A 374 61.05 29.94 53.76
C LYS A 374 60.78 30.00 55.27
N GLU A 375 61.80 30.28 56.08
CA GLU A 375 61.71 30.21 57.54
C GLU A 375 61.73 31.61 58.22
N GLY A 376 61.90 32.69 57.45
CA GLY A 376 61.97 34.06 57.95
C GLY A 376 63.28 34.44 58.66
N VAL A 377 64.10 33.46 59.05
CA VAL A 377 65.38 33.65 59.76
C VAL A 377 66.53 32.93 59.05
N SER A 378 67.77 33.38 59.28
CA SER A 378 68.94 32.68 58.72
C SER A 378 69.15 31.32 59.40
N PRO A 379 69.80 30.34 58.73
CA PRO A 379 70.08 29.02 59.33
C PRO A 379 70.78 29.09 60.69
N ASN A 380 71.77 29.99 60.83
CA ASN A 380 72.47 30.23 62.09
C ASN A 380 71.55 30.77 63.20
N LYS A 381 70.59 31.64 62.84
CA LYS A 381 69.61 32.16 63.79
C LYS A 381 68.58 31.10 64.15
N TYR A 382 68.14 30.31 63.18
CA TYR A 382 67.23 29.18 63.37
C TYR A 382 67.81 28.18 64.39
N ARG A 383 69.10 27.83 64.30
CA ARG A 383 69.78 26.98 65.27
C ARG A 383 69.80 27.56 66.70
N LYS A 384 69.93 28.88 66.85
CA LYS A 384 69.95 29.53 68.18
C LYS A 384 68.57 29.70 68.81
N GLN A 385 67.50 29.51 68.04
CA GLN A 385 66.11 29.68 68.46
C GLN A 385 65.43 28.36 68.86
N GLN A 386 66.17 27.26 68.82
CA GLN A 386 65.77 25.92 69.24
C GLN A 386 66.77 25.47 70.30
#